data_AF-A0A3M0XMQ1-F1
#
_entry.id   AF-A0A3M0XMQ1-F1
#
_cell.length_a   1.000
_cell.length_b   1.000
_cell.length_c   1.000
_cell.angle_alpha   90.00
_cell.angle_beta   90.00
_cell.angle_gamma   90.00
#
_symmetry.space_group_name_H-M   'P 1'
#
loop_
_entity.id
_entity.type
_entity.pdbx_description
1 polymer ?
#
loop_
_entity_poly.entity_id
_entity_poly.type
_entity_poly.pdbx_seq_one_letter_code
_entity_poly.pdbx_strand_id
1 'polypeptide(L)'
;MGYTIIKVPAGGEKIRKPGSELIVPDNPIIPFVEGDGTGPDIWRAAVRVFDAAVEKAYKGKRKIFWMEVYAGEKAYKNFGSWLPDETIEAFKEFLVGIKGPLTTPVGGGIRSLNVAIRKALDLYVCQRPVR
;
A
#
# COMPACT_ATOMS: atom_id res chain seq x y z
N MET A 1 8.72 -6.91 15.93
CA MET A 1 7.37 -7.09 16.49
C MET A 1 6.49 -7.57 15.35
N GLY A 2 5.64 -8.57 15.58
CA GLY A 2 4.77 -9.10 14.54
C GLY A 2 3.58 -8.17 14.30
N TYR A 3 3.05 -8.16 13.08
CA TYR A 3 1.79 -7.49 12.77
C TYR A 3 0.64 -8.09 13.59
N THR A 4 -0.16 -7.23 14.21
CA THR A 4 -1.34 -7.61 14.99
C THR A 4 -2.64 -7.39 14.21
N ILE A 5 -2.70 -6.38 13.35
CA ILE A 5 -3.87 -6.08 12.51
C ILE A 5 -3.66 -6.47 11.04
N ILE A 6 -2.42 -6.46 10.57
CA ILE A 6 -2.06 -6.79 9.18
C ILE A 6 -1.80 -8.30 9.06
N LYS A 7 -2.35 -8.92 8.03
CA LYS A 7 -2.07 -10.33 7.69
C LYS A 7 -1.18 -10.39 6.46
N VAL A 8 0.04 -10.90 6.62
CA VAL A 8 0.95 -11.13 5.49
C VAL A 8 0.42 -12.31 4.67
N PRO A 9 0.17 -12.15 3.36
CA PRO A 9 -0.31 -13.24 2.53
C PRO A 9 0.74 -14.34 2.41
N ALA A 10 0.29 -15.60 2.47
CA ALA A 10 1.16 -16.75 2.25
C ALA A 10 1.57 -16.86 0.77
N GLY A 11 2.80 -17.30 0.50
CA GLY A 11 3.28 -17.63 -0.85
C GLY A 11 3.91 -16.49 -1.65
N GLY A 12 3.94 -15.28 -1.10
CA GLY A 12 4.67 -14.15 -1.68
C GLY A 12 6.02 -13.88 -1.00
N GLU A 13 6.85 -13.08 -1.66
CA GLU A 13 8.19 -12.70 -1.20
C GLU A 13 8.36 -11.18 -1.14
N LYS A 14 9.25 -10.70 -0.24
CA LYS A 14 9.54 -9.28 -0.11
C LYS A 14 10.40 -8.78 -1.27
N ILE A 15 10.09 -7.58 -1.76
CA ILE A 15 11.04 -6.81 -2.56
C ILE A 15 12.20 -6.40 -1.65
N ARG A 16 13.44 -6.52 -2.13
CA ARG A 16 14.65 -6.16 -1.37
C ARG A 16 15.40 -5.04 -2.07
N LYS A 17 16.16 -4.26 -1.30
CA LYS A 17 17.00 -3.18 -1.83
C LYS A 17 18.41 -3.20 -1.21
N PRO A 18 19.28 -4.15 -1.59
CA PRO A 18 20.68 -4.10 -1.16
C PRO A 18 21.38 -2.95 -1.88
N GLY A 19 21.57 -1.83 -1.19
CA GLY A 19 22.16 -0.62 -1.77
C GLY A 19 21.14 0.18 -2.59
N SER A 20 21.44 0.43 -3.87
CA SER A 20 20.62 1.27 -4.76
C SER A 20 19.63 0.50 -5.64
N GLU A 21 19.86 -0.79 -5.89
CA GLU A 21 19.07 -1.60 -6.81
C GLU A 21 17.91 -2.32 -6.11
N LEU A 22 16.74 -2.36 -6.75
CA LEU A 22 15.59 -3.14 -6.30
C LEU A 22 15.66 -4.55 -6.86
N ILE A 23 15.68 -5.54 -5.98
CA ILE A 23 15.53 -6.95 -6.32
C ILE A 23 14.06 -7.32 -6.12
N VAL A 24 13.36 -7.53 -7.24
CA VAL A 24 11.94 -7.85 -7.28
C VAL A 24 11.76 -9.34 -7.60
N PRO A 25 11.19 -10.15 -6.69
CA PRO A 25 10.91 -11.57 -6.97
C PRO A 25 9.75 -11.70 -7.97
N ASP A 26 9.49 -12.92 -8.46
CA ASP A 26 8.40 -13.18 -9.40
C ASP A 26 7.00 -13.12 -8.73
N ASN A 27 6.97 -13.32 -7.41
CA ASN A 27 5.80 -13.37 -6.53
C ASN A 27 5.84 -12.28 -5.44
N PRO A 28 5.96 -10.98 -5.77
CA PRO A 28 6.17 -9.95 -4.76
C PRO A 28 4.92 -9.72 -3.90
N ILE A 29 5.14 -9.48 -2.60
CA ILE A 29 4.10 -8.97 -1.70
C ILE A 29 4.05 -7.44 -1.80
N ILE A 30 2.87 -6.89 -2.09
CA ILE A 30 2.66 -5.44 -2.21
C ILE A 30 1.56 -4.99 -1.24
N PRO A 31 1.90 -4.21 -0.20
CA PRO A 31 0.90 -3.56 0.65
C PRO A 31 -0.03 -2.64 -0.15
N PHE A 32 -1.33 -2.69 0.16
CA PHE A 32 -2.31 -1.75 -0.39
C PHE A 32 -3.25 -1.19 0.67
N VAL A 33 -3.66 0.07 0.50
CA VAL A 33 -4.76 0.69 1.25
C VAL A 33 -5.91 0.96 0.27
N GLU A 34 -7.11 0.45 0.53
CA GLU A 34 -8.29 0.73 -0.29
C GLU A 34 -8.59 2.23 -0.38
N GLY A 35 -8.42 2.93 0.75
CA GLY A 35 -8.68 4.36 0.87
C GLY A 35 -10.12 4.66 1.30
N ASP A 36 -10.47 5.93 1.21
CA ASP A 36 -11.74 6.50 1.63
C ASP A 36 -12.56 6.98 0.42
N GLY A 37 -13.84 7.28 0.63
CA GLY A 37 -14.73 7.75 -0.44
C GLY A 37 -14.80 6.77 -1.59
N THR A 38 -14.36 7.18 -2.79
CA THR A 38 -14.32 6.33 -3.99
C THR A 38 -13.17 5.30 -3.99
N GLY A 39 -12.28 5.32 -2.99
CA GLY A 39 -11.12 4.45 -2.91
C GLY A 39 -11.43 2.95 -3.05
N PRO A 40 -12.35 2.37 -2.25
CA PRO A 40 -12.70 0.96 -2.34
C PRO A 40 -13.23 0.55 -3.72
N ASP A 41 -14.01 1.40 -4.40
CA ASP A 41 -14.49 1.15 -5.76
C ASP A 41 -13.33 1.10 -6.76
N ILE A 42 -12.43 2.09 -6.68
CA ILE A 42 -11.25 2.18 -7.54
C ILE A 42 -10.34 0.97 -7.31
N TRP A 43 -10.10 0.60 -6.05
CA TRP A 43 -9.25 -0.55 -5.73
C TRP A 43 -9.82 -1.85 -6.29
N ARG A 44 -11.12 -2.13 -6.07
CA ARG A 44 -11.79 -3.31 -6.62
C ARG A 44 -11.65 -3.43 -8.14
N ALA A 45 -11.65 -2.30 -8.85
CA ALA A 45 -11.41 -2.28 -10.29
C ALA A 45 -9.92 -2.48 -10.63
N ALA A 46 -9.03 -1.73 -9.96
CA ALA A 46 -7.60 -1.71 -10.23
C ALA A 46 -6.94 -3.07 -10.02
N VAL A 47 -7.24 -3.75 -8.90
CA VAL A 47 -6.63 -5.06 -8.58
C VAL A 47 -6.90 -6.09 -9.68
N ARG A 48 -8.12 -6.12 -10.24
CA ARG A 48 -8.48 -7.01 -11.34
C ARG A 48 -7.71 -6.70 -12.63
N VAL A 49 -7.49 -5.42 -12.91
CA VAL A 49 -6.71 -5.00 -14.08
C VAL A 49 -5.24 -5.35 -13.91
N PHE A 50 -4.66 -5.11 -12.72
CA PHE A 50 -3.27 -5.47 -12.43
C PHE A 50 -3.06 -6.98 -12.53
N ASP A 51 -3.90 -7.78 -11.88
CA ASP A 51 -3.79 -9.23 -11.91
C ASP A 51 -3.90 -9.78 -13.33
N ALA A 52 -4.88 -9.32 -14.12
CA ALA A 52 -5.04 -9.73 -15.51
C ALA A 52 -3.87 -9.29 -16.41
N ALA A 53 -3.30 -8.10 -16.18
CA ALA A 53 -2.16 -7.60 -16.93
C ALA A 53 -0.89 -8.41 -16.64
N VAL A 54 -0.63 -8.71 -15.37
CA VAL A 54 0.51 -9.55 -14.95
C VAL A 54 0.35 -10.96 -15.52
N GLU A 55 -0.83 -11.57 -15.37
CA GLU A 55 -1.11 -12.89 -15.93
C GLU A 55 -0.86 -12.93 -17.44
N LYS A 56 -1.40 -11.97 -18.18
CA LYS A 56 -1.23 -11.90 -19.64
C LYS A 56 0.21 -11.67 -20.07
N ALA A 57 0.94 -10.78 -19.38
CA ALA A 57 2.32 -10.44 -19.74
C ALA A 57 3.31 -11.56 -19.42
N TYR A 58 3.10 -12.28 -18.32
CA TYR A 58 4.06 -13.25 -17.80
C TYR A 58 3.60 -14.71 -17.92
N LYS A 59 2.38 -14.97 -18.42
CA LYS A 59 1.81 -16.32 -18.64
C LYS A 59 1.90 -17.18 -17.38
N GLY A 60 1.43 -16.63 -16.25
CA GLY A 60 1.45 -17.28 -14.94
C GLY A 60 2.82 -17.37 -14.25
N LYS A 61 3.92 -16.96 -14.89
CA LYS A 61 5.25 -16.98 -14.26
C LYS A 61 5.41 -15.95 -13.14
N ARG A 62 4.59 -14.91 -13.12
CA ARG A 62 4.60 -13.86 -12.09
C ARG A 62 3.21 -13.65 -11.53
N LYS A 63 3.15 -13.25 -10.26
CA LYS A 63 1.89 -12.97 -9.56
C LYS A 63 2.12 -12.00 -8.42
N ILE A 64 1.23 -11.03 -8.23
CA ILE A 64 1.32 -10.13 -7.07
C ILE A 64 0.53 -10.76 -5.91
N PHE A 65 1.11 -10.73 -4.71
CA PHE A 65 0.45 -11.08 -3.47
C PHE A 65 0.06 -9.81 -2.74
N TRP A 66 -1.21 -9.42 -2.87
CA TRP A 66 -1.73 -8.20 -2.27
C TRP A 66 -1.87 -8.34 -0.75
N MET A 67 -1.28 -7.41 0.00
CA MET A 67 -1.37 -7.36 1.46
C MET A 67 -2.17 -6.14 1.88
N GLU A 68 -3.36 -6.34 2.43
CA GLU A 68 -4.17 -5.21 2.90
C GLU A 68 -3.55 -4.58 4.14
N VAL A 69 -3.37 -3.25 4.11
CA VAL A 69 -2.96 -2.42 5.23
C VAL A 69 -3.93 -1.26 5.39
N TYR A 70 -4.00 -0.67 6.58
CA TYR A 70 -5.13 0.19 6.93
C TYR A 70 -4.69 1.64 7.13
N ALA A 71 -5.38 2.58 6.49
CA ALA A 71 -5.33 4.00 6.80
C ALA A 71 -6.69 4.63 6.43
N GLY A 72 -6.98 5.81 6.97
CA GLY A 72 -8.23 6.52 6.70
C GLY A 72 -9.38 6.06 7.60
N GLU A 73 -10.61 6.25 7.12
CA GLU A 73 -11.83 5.97 7.86
C GLU A 73 -11.95 4.49 8.25
N LYS A 74 -11.56 3.57 7.35
CA LYS A 74 -11.60 2.13 7.62
C LYS A 74 -10.70 1.78 8.81
N ALA A 75 -9.51 2.38 8.88
CA ALA A 75 -8.60 2.18 10.00
C ALA A 75 -9.17 2.75 11.30
N TYR A 76 -9.72 3.97 11.25
CA TYR A 76 -10.28 4.62 12.44
C TYR A 76 -11.49 3.86 13.00
N LYS A 77 -12.42 3.43 12.12
CA LYS A 77 -13.61 2.67 12.51
C LYS A 77 -13.27 1.32 13.14
N ASN A 78 -12.24 0.64 12.63
CA ASN A 78 -11.87 -0.70 13.09
C ASN A 78 -10.91 -0.70 14.28
N PHE A 79 -10.01 0.28 14.37
CA PHE A 79 -8.86 0.25 15.29
C PHE A 79 -8.69 1.54 16.11
N GLY A 80 -9.57 2.53 15.94
CA GLY A 80 -9.47 3.82 16.64
C GLY A 80 -8.33 4.73 16.19
N SER A 81 -7.55 4.32 15.17
CA SER A 81 -6.43 5.09 14.62
C SER A 81 -6.61 5.33 13.12
N TRP A 82 -6.41 6.57 12.69
CA TRP A 82 -6.45 6.96 11.27
C TRP A 82 -5.26 6.43 10.47
N LEU A 83 -4.14 6.17 11.13
CA LEU A 83 -2.91 5.65 10.52
C LEU A 83 -2.17 4.82 11.58
N PRO A 84 -2.51 3.52 11.72
CA PRO A 84 -1.77 2.60 12.57
C PRO A 84 -0.28 2.54 12.19
N ASP A 85 0.59 2.41 13.19
CA ASP A 85 2.05 2.35 12.97
C ASP A 85 2.44 1.14 12.11
N GLU A 86 1.75 0.00 12.29
CA GLU A 86 1.95 -1.21 11.48
C GLU A 86 1.82 -0.95 9.96
N THR A 87 0.98 0.01 9.55
CA THR A 87 0.84 0.38 8.14
C THR A 87 2.10 1.04 7.61
N ILE A 88 2.73 1.91 8.42
CA ILE A 88 4.01 2.55 8.06
C ILE A 88 5.13 1.51 8.08
N GLU A 89 5.15 0.63 9.08
CA GLU A 89 6.12 -0.46 9.16
C GLU A 89 6.02 -1.39 7.96
N ALA A 90 4.81 -1.76 7.54
CA ALA A 90 4.58 -2.56 6.34
C ALA A 90 5.08 -1.85 5.07
N PHE A 91 4.79 -0.56 4.88
CA PHE A 91 5.33 0.15 3.72
C PHE A 91 6.87 0.24 3.73
N LYS A 92 7.50 0.39 4.90
CA LYS A 92 8.96 0.34 5.03
C LYS A 92 9.54 -1.03 4.72
N GLU A 93 8.90 -2.08 5.20
CA GLU A 93 9.37 -3.46 5.08
C GLU A 93 9.22 -4.01 3.65
N PHE A 94 8.12 -3.70 2.98
CA PHE A 94 7.80 -4.23 1.66
C PHE A 94 8.15 -3.27 0.50
N LEU A 95 8.64 -2.06 0.82
CA LEU A 95 9.24 -1.04 -0.05
C LEU A 95 8.31 -0.40 -1.11
N VAL A 96 7.38 -1.16 -1.68
CA VAL A 96 6.44 -0.70 -2.70
C VAL A 96 5.03 -0.85 -2.15
N GLY A 97 4.23 0.19 -2.25
CA GLY A 97 2.86 0.19 -1.77
C GLY A 97 1.91 0.98 -2.66
N ILE A 98 0.64 0.61 -2.66
CA ILE A 98 -0.43 1.28 -3.41
C ILE A 98 -1.46 1.83 -2.42
N LYS A 99 -2.03 3.01 -2.68
CA LYS A 99 -3.11 3.55 -1.86
C LYS A 99 -4.16 4.30 -2.66
N GLY A 100 -5.44 3.99 -2.42
CA GLY A 100 -6.56 4.82 -2.82
C GLY A 100 -6.58 6.17 -2.09
N PRO A 101 -7.42 7.14 -2.49
CA PRO A 101 -7.53 8.44 -1.83
C PRO A 101 -7.78 8.31 -0.32
N LEU A 102 -7.32 9.27 0.49
CA LEU A 102 -7.53 9.28 1.93
C LEU A 102 -8.15 10.62 2.34
N THR A 103 -9.25 10.56 3.08
CA THR A 103 -9.91 11.71 3.66
C THR A 103 -9.03 12.25 4.80
N THR A 104 -8.78 13.56 4.81
CA THR A 104 -8.20 14.23 5.98
C THR A 104 -9.32 15.03 6.65
N PRO A 105 -9.70 14.71 7.90
CA PRO A 105 -10.73 15.46 8.59
C PRO A 105 -10.29 16.93 8.77
N VAL A 106 -11.16 17.86 8.39
CA VAL A 106 -10.92 19.30 8.52
C VAL A 106 -11.23 19.72 9.97
N GLY A 107 -10.32 20.48 10.61
CA GLY A 107 -10.59 21.13 11.90
C GLY A 107 -10.17 20.38 13.18
N GLY A 108 -9.44 19.26 13.09
CA GLY A 108 -9.08 18.43 14.26
C GLY A 108 -7.59 18.44 14.68
N GLY A 109 -6.76 19.34 14.15
CA GLY A 109 -5.31 19.33 14.43
C GLY A 109 -4.53 18.14 13.82
N ILE A 110 -5.21 17.25 13.10
CA ILE A 110 -4.59 16.08 12.47
C ILE A 110 -3.85 16.53 11.21
N ARG A 111 -2.56 16.23 11.14
CA ARG A 111 -1.74 16.44 9.94
C ARG A 111 -2.28 15.54 8.82
N SER A 112 -2.40 16.07 7.59
CA SER A 112 -2.85 15.28 6.44
C SER A 112 -2.19 13.89 6.40
N LEU A 113 -3.01 12.84 6.27
CA LEU A 113 -2.51 11.46 6.25
C LEU A 113 -1.50 11.24 5.12
N ASN A 114 -1.75 11.82 3.95
CA ASN A 114 -0.80 11.78 2.82
C ASN A 114 0.50 12.53 3.13
N VAL A 115 0.47 13.58 3.95
CA VAL A 115 1.69 14.27 4.42
C VAL A 115 2.41 13.42 5.47
N ALA A 116 1.68 12.81 6.39
CA ALA A 116 2.23 11.94 7.43
C ALA A 116 2.96 10.73 6.82
N ILE A 117 2.31 10.02 5.90
CA ILE A 117 2.89 8.86 5.19
C ILE A 117 4.17 9.29 4.45
N ARG A 118 4.13 10.37 3.66
CA ARG A 118 5.31 10.83 2.90
C ARG A 118 6.48 11.21 3.81
N LYS A 119 6.22 11.85 4.94
CA LYS A 119 7.28 12.21 5.90
C LYS A 119 7.84 10.98 6.61
N ALA A 120 6.98 10.05 7.02
CA ALA A 120 7.39 8.83 7.74
C ALA A 120 8.20 7.86 6.86
N LEU A 121 7.97 7.90 5.54
CA LEU A 121 8.63 7.07 4.53
C LEU A 121 9.70 7.82 3.72
N ASP A 122 9.96 9.09 4.03
CA ASP A 122 10.87 9.97 3.30
C ASP A 122 10.66 9.98 1.77
N LEU A 123 9.39 10.04 1.34
CA LEU A 123 9.02 10.11 -0.07
C LEU A 123 9.10 11.55 -0.58
N TYR A 124 10.31 12.01 -0.86
CA TYR A 124 10.61 13.40 -1.22
C TYR A 124 10.24 13.77 -2.67
N VAL A 125 10.14 12.80 -3.59
CA VAL A 125 9.74 13.03 -4.99
C VAL A 125 8.24 12.81 -5.18
N CYS A 126 7.57 13.77 -5.83
CA CYS A 126 6.18 13.64 -6.31
C CYS A 126 6.16 13.60 -7.85
N GLN A 127 6.18 12.39 -8.41
CA GLN A 127 6.16 12.21 -9.87
C GLN A 127 4.72 12.09 -10.38
N ARG A 128 4.38 12.85 -11.44
CA ARG A 128 3.04 12.86 -12.07
C ARG A 128 3.16 12.78 -13.60
N PRO A 129 3.10 11.58 -14.20
CA PRO A 129 3.11 11.43 -15.65
C PRO A 129 1.88 12.11 -16.28
N VAL A 130 2.10 12.88 -17.34
CA VAL A 130 1.05 13.45 -18.21
C VAL A 130 1.26 12.86 -19.60
N ARG A 131 0.22 12.26 -20.17
CA ARG A 131 0.22 11.60 -21.48
C ARG A 131 -1.01 12.01 -22.26
#